data_AF-A0A2M7XTW7-F1
#
_entry.id   AF-A0A2M7XTW7-F1
#
_cell.length_a   1.000
_cell.length_b   1.000
_cell.length_c   1.000
_cell.angle_alpha   90.00
_cell.angle_beta   90.00
_cell.angle_gamma   90.00
#
_symmetry.space_group_name_H-M   'P 1'
#
loop_
_entity.id
_entity.type
_entity.pdbx_description
1 polymer ?
#
loop_
_entity_poly.entity_id
_entity_poly.type
_entity_poly.pdbx_seq_one_letter_code
_entity_poly.pdbx_strand_id
1 'polypeptide(L)'
;MFKQLFRYFNRSLKRKIPLVIFMVLTLILSASFYLLIRYQQATDHETKLKNVHQTATLIRACIGYSMLTGDMDGVQEILLRVADDESVLQIRLFNSDLEEVFNTIPEPPDFPTEAELQAAMERKKSIVDDRFNAQGRIGYYDPVIAEDKCLECHDTQVGDVLGIVETNITTTDLLVQTKRNTTMLIAIAGVILILTGGTLYVLIKKMVVSPIVAVSDSVKDIATGEGDLTARLALRSRDELGELAGWIDTFIEKLQNIMTKIKASSGLVGNAAEQITLASEQLATGAEEQQYQLAEVSTATEEMSSMILESSRSTGATQQSANSANDSAQQGREAVIRALKGMESVTSLVKEASLKIGALESRSDEIGEVIQVIDD
;
A
#
# COMPACT_ATOMS: atom_id res chain seq x y z
N MET A 1 -4.95 32.40 -7.51
CA MET A 1 -4.13 32.08 -6.31
C MET A 1 -4.59 30.80 -5.60
N PHE A 2 -5.88 30.64 -5.25
CA PHE A 2 -6.41 29.47 -4.53
C PHE A 2 -6.16 28.11 -5.21
N LYS A 3 -6.31 28.00 -6.54
CA LYS A 3 -6.06 26.74 -7.29
C LYS A 3 -4.58 26.29 -7.29
N GLN A 4 -3.63 27.22 -7.25
CA GLN A 4 -2.19 26.89 -7.21
C GLN A 4 -1.76 26.46 -5.80
N LEU A 5 -2.28 27.12 -4.75
CA LEU A 5 -2.08 26.68 -3.37
C LEU A 5 -2.66 25.27 -3.15
N PHE A 6 -3.88 25.03 -3.65
CA PHE A 6 -4.53 23.72 -3.52
C PHE A 6 -3.72 22.61 -4.21
N ARG A 7 -3.16 22.85 -5.41
CA ARG A 7 -2.27 21.90 -6.10
C ARG A 7 -0.95 21.66 -5.37
N TYR A 8 -0.37 22.69 -4.73
CA TYR A 8 0.86 22.55 -3.95
C TYR A 8 0.66 21.65 -2.73
N PHE A 9 -0.47 21.81 -2.03
CA PHE A 9 -0.84 20.94 -0.91
C PHE A 9 -1.22 19.53 -1.34
N ASN A 10 -1.79 19.37 -2.55
CA ASN A 10 -2.26 18.06 -3.00
C ASN A 10 -1.16 17.06 -3.39
N ARG A 11 0.13 17.40 -3.25
CA ARG A 11 1.26 16.54 -3.68
C ARG A 11 1.76 15.53 -2.65
N SER A 12 1.53 15.74 -1.35
CA SER A 12 2.09 14.84 -0.32
C SER A 12 1.17 14.71 0.89
N LEU A 13 0.89 13.46 1.30
CA LEU A 13 0.16 13.17 2.54
C LEU A 13 0.78 13.88 3.75
N LYS A 14 2.11 14.07 3.75
CA LYS A 14 2.88 14.78 4.79
C LYS A 14 2.35 16.19 5.08
N ARG A 15 1.74 16.84 4.10
CA ARG A 15 1.25 18.23 4.20
C ARG A 15 -0.27 18.33 4.21
N LYS A 16 -0.98 17.42 3.52
CA LYS A 16 -2.45 17.44 3.46
C LYS A 16 -3.09 17.21 4.81
N ILE A 17 -2.73 16.11 5.48
CA ILE A 17 -3.36 15.70 6.74
C ILE A 17 -3.23 16.79 7.82
N PRO A 18 -2.03 17.29 8.15
CA PRO A 18 -1.91 18.32 9.18
C PRO A 18 -2.59 19.64 8.77
N LEU A 19 -2.61 20.00 7.48
CA LEU A 19 -3.28 21.22 7.03
C LEU A 19 -4.81 21.14 7.18
N VAL A 20 -5.41 20.04 6.76
CA VAL A 20 -6.87 19.86 6.87
C VAL A 20 -7.28 19.92 8.34
N ILE A 21 -6.53 19.25 9.21
CA ILE A 21 -6.80 19.25 10.65
C ILE A 21 -6.61 20.64 11.25
N PHE A 22 -5.53 21.34 10.89
CA PHE A 22 -5.31 22.72 11.32
C PHE A 22 -6.45 23.66 10.86
N MET A 23 -6.91 23.50 9.61
CA MET A 23 -8.03 24.29 9.07
C MET A 23 -9.36 24.01 9.78
N VAL A 24 -9.63 22.74 10.11
CA VAL A 24 -10.83 22.37 10.88
C VAL A 24 -10.73 22.92 12.31
N LEU A 25 -9.56 22.80 12.94
CA LEU A 25 -9.35 23.24 14.32
C LEU A 25 -9.41 24.77 14.44
N THR A 26 -8.88 25.52 13.47
CA THR A 26 -9.04 26.97 13.41
C THR A 26 -10.49 27.37 13.19
N LEU A 27 -11.22 26.67 12.32
CA LEU A 27 -12.63 26.94 12.05
C LEU A 27 -13.50 26.71 13.31
N ILE A 28 -13.29 25.59 14.01
CA ILE A 28 -14.00 25.29 15.27
C ILE A 28 -13.66 26.33 16.35
N LEU A 29 -12.37 26.64 16.56
CA LEU A 29 -11.96 27.62 17.58
C LEU A 29 -12.48 29.02 17.28
N SER A 30 -12.41 29.47 16.02
CA SER A 30 -12.94 30.78 15.62
C SER A 30 -14.45 30.89 15.79
N ALA A 31 -15.21 29.84 15.43
CA ALA A 31 -16.66 29.80 15.64
C ALA A 31 -17.01 29.81 17.14
N SER A 32 -16.34 28.99 17.94
CA SER A 32 -16.52 28.95 19.39
C SER A 32 -16.21 30.29 20.03
N PHE A 33 -15.14 30.95 19.59
CA PHE A 33 -14.70 32.24 20.11
C PHE A 33 -15.66 33.37 19.74
N TYR A 34 -16.15 33.36 18.50
CA TYR A 34 -17.17 34.28 18.03
C TYR A 34 -18.45 34.18 18.88
N LEU A 35 -18.92 32.95 19.16
CA LEU A 35 -20.08 32.72 20.02
C LEU A 35 -19.84 33.23 21.45
N LEU A 36 -18.65 33.02 22.00
CA LEU A 36 -18.31 33.48 23.35
C LEU A 36 -18.29 35.01 23.45
N ILE A 37 -17.71 35.70 22.46
CA ILE A 37 -17.75 37.18 22.39
C ILE A 37 -19.19 37.67 22.28
N ARG A 38 -19.99 37.05 21.40
CA ARG A 38 -21.40 37.42 21.23
C ARG A 38 -22.20 37.23 22.52
N TYR A 39 -21.95 36.12 23.22
CA TYR A 39 -22.55 35.84 24.52
C TYR A 39 -22.17 36.90 25.55
N GLN A 40 -20.88 37.23 25.68
CA GLN A 40 -20.40 38.27 26.60
C GLN A 40 -21.02 39.64 26.30
N GLN A 41 -21.09 40.02 25.02
CA GLN A 41 -21.69 41.30 24.62
C GLN A 41 -23.18 41.38 24.98
N ALA A 42 -23.92 40.28 24.83
CA ALA A 42 -25.33 40.23 25.19
C ALA A 42 -25.53 40.38 26.71
N THR A 43 -24.74 39.67 27.52
CA THR A 43 -24.81 39.76 28.99
C THR A 43 -24.36 41.12 29.52
N ASP A 44 -23.34 41.73 28.91
CA ASP A 44 -22.84 43.05 29.30
C ASP A 44 -23.90 44.13 29.04
N HIS A 45 -24.63 44.04 27.92
CA HIS A 45 -25.71 44.98 27.60
C HIS A 45 -26.87 44.89 28.61
N GLU A 46 -27.32 43.68 28.93
CA GLU A 46 -28.39 43.47 29.91
C GLU A 46 -28.00 43.97 31.31
N THR A 47 -26.76 43.69 31.73
CA THR A 47 -26.25 44.14 33.04
C THR A 47 -26.16 45.66 33.12
N LYS A 48 -25.72 46.33 32.04
CA LYS A 48 -25.68 47.79 31.95
C LYS A 48 -27.06 48.41 32.15
N LEU A 49 -28.07 47.92 31.42
CA LEU A 49 -29.44 48.42 31.52
C LEU A 49 -30.02 48.24 32.93
N LYS A 50 -29.77 47.08 33.55
CA LYS A 50 -30.23 46.79 34.91
C LYS A 50 -29.62 47.74 35.93
N ASN A 51 -28.31 47.99 35.85
CA ASN A 51 -27.62 48.90 36.75
C ASN A 51 -28.16 50.32 36.63
N VAL A 52 -28.32 50.80 35.38
CA VAL A 52 -28.86 52.14 35.10
C VAL A 52 -30.28 52.31 35.66
N HIS A 53 -31.15 51.32 35.43
CA HIS A 53 -32.52 51.34 35.94
C HIS A 53 -32.57 51.35 37.49
N GLN A 54 -31.70 50.57 38.14
CA GLN A 54 -31.61 50.53 39.61
C GLN A 54 -31.16 51.88 40.19
N THR A 55 -30.13 52.50 39.60
CA THR A 55 -29.64 53.82 40.03
C THR A 55 -30.72 54.88 39.87
N ALA A 56 -31.39 54.94 38.72
CA ALA A 56 -32.48 55.90 38.50
C ALA A 56 -33.67 55.69 39.45
N THR A 57 -34.01 54.44 39.74
CA THR A 57 -35.07 54.12 40.71
C THR A 57 -34.71 54.60 42.13
N LEU A 58 -33.43 54.46 42.53
CA LEU A 58 -32.95 54.97 43.82
C LEU A 58 -33.01 56.50 43.87
N ILE A 59 -32.59 57.19 42.80
CA ILE A 59 -32.68 58.65 42.69
C ILE A 59 -34.13 59.11 42.85
N ARG A 60 -35.06 58.50 42.11
CA ARG A 60 -36.50 58.82 42.19
C ARG A 60 -37.07 58.58 43.59
N ALA A 61 -36.69 57.48 44.25
CA ALA A 61 -37.11 57.18 45.62
C ALA A 61 -36.58 58.21 46.63
N CYS A 62 -35.33 58.66 46.48
CA CYS A 62 -34.72 59.70 47.30
C CYS A 62 -35.43 61.05 47.13
N ILE A 63 -35.67 61.47 45.89
CA ILE A 63 -36.40 62.71 45.59
C ILE A 63 -37.81 62.64 46.20
N GLY A 64 -38.53 61.54 45.97
CA GLY A 64 -39.87 61.36 46.51
C GLY A 64 -39.91 61.40 48.03
N TYR A 65 -38.95 60.76 48.71
CA TYR A 65 -38.86 60.80 50.17
C TYR A 65 -38.63 62.23 50.70
N SER A 66 -37.65 62.94 50.15
CA SER A 66 -37.34 64.31 50.57
C SER A 66 -38.47 65.31 50.27
N MET A 67 -39.18 65.14 49.14
CA MET A 67 -40.39 65.90 48.81
C MET A 67 -41.51 65.65 49.84
N LEU A 68 -41.72 64.41 50.27
CA LEU A 68 -42.73 64.06 51.27
C LEU A 68 -42.40 64.59 52.67
N THR A 69 -41.12 64.71 53.02
CA THR A 69 -40.69 65.30 54.29
C THR A 69 -40.60 66.83 54.25
N GLY A 70 -40.84 67.45 53.09
CA GLY A 70 -40.76 68.90 52.90
C GLY A 70 -39.33 69.47 52.89
N ASP A 71 -38.33 68.62 52.68
CA ASP A 71 -36.91 68.98 52.73
C ASP A 71 -36.33 69.13 51.31
N MET A 72 -36.66 70.26 50.67
CA MET A 72 -36.23 70.55 49.29
C MET A 72 -34.73 70.88 49.19
N ASP A 73 -34.14 71.44 50.25
CA ASP A 73 -32.69 71.66 50.34
C ASP A 73 -31.95 70.31 50.43
N GLY A 74 -32.51 69.35 51.18
CA GLY A 74 -32.01 67.98 51.24
C GLY A 74 -32.09 67.21 49.92
N VAL A 75 -33.06 67.52 49.04
CA VAL A 75 -33.10 66.96 47.67
C VAL A 75 -31.81 67.30 46.93
N GLN A 76 -31.41 68.59 46.95
CA GLN A 76 -30.20 69.03 46.25
C GLN A 76 -28.94 68.37 46.83
N GLU A 77 -28.84 68.26 48.16
CA GLU A 77 -27.70 67.62 48.81
C GLU A 77 -27.61 66.12 48.46
N ILE A 78 -28.72 65.39 48.47
CA ILE A 78 -28.73 63.97 48.11
C ILE A 78 -28.34 63.77 46.65
N LEU A 79 -28.84 64.60 45.73
CA LEU A 79 -28.51 64.49 44.31
C LEU A 79 -27.04 64.81 44.04
N LEU A 80 -26.47 65.81 44.71
CA LEU A 80 -25.03 66.08 44.63
C LEU A 80 -24.22 64.90 45.17
N ARG A 81 -24.68 64.24 46.24
CA ARG A 81 -24.00 63.08 46.83
C ARG A 81 -24.13 61.81 46.00
N VAL A 82 -25.22 61.63 45.26
CA VAL A 82 -25.37 60.55 44.27
C VAL A 82 -24.54 60.86 43.02
N ALA A 83 -24.41 62.14 42.64
CA ALA A 83 -23.54 62.56 41.53
C ALA A 83 -22.04 62.50 41.86
N ASP A 84 -21.68 62.39 43.16
CA ASP A 84 -20.31 62.13 43.62
C ASP A 84 -19.89 60.66 43.40
N ASP A 85 -20.84 59.76 43.15
CA ASP A 85 -20.52 58.37 42.78
C ASP A 85 -19.85 58.33 41.40
N GLU A 86 -18.71 57.62 41.29
CA GLU A 86 -17.92 57.54 40.06
C GLU A 86 -18.70 57.00 38.86
N SER A 87 -19.81 56.28 39.07
CA SER A 87 -20.67 55.78 38.01
C SER A 87 -21.64 56.84 37.45
N VAL A 88 -21.95 57.91 38.19
CA VAL A 88 -22.90 58.94 37.78
C VAL A 88 -22.15 60.15 37.22
N LEU A 89 -22.33 60.41 35.93
CA LEU A 89 -21.74 61.56 35.26
C LEU A 89 -22.54 62.84 35.49
N GLN A 90 -23.86 62.76 35.48
CA GLN A 90 -24.72 63.93 35.61
C GLN A 90 -26.14 63.52 36.02
N ILE A 91 -26.78 64.34 36.84
CA ILE A 91 -28.21 64.28 37.10
C ILE A 91 -28.84 65.62 36.72
N ARG A 92 -29.91 65.57 35.93
CA ARG A 92 -30.75 66.74 35.63
C ARG A 92 -32.20 66.47 35.99
N LEU A 93 -32.88 67.51 36.45
CA LEU A 93 -34.30 67.49 36.74
C LEU A 93 -34.99 68.53 35.88
N PHE A 94 -36.04 68.10 35.19
CA PHE A 94 -36.91 68.98 34.45
C PHE A 94 -38.31 68.92 35.03
N ASN A 95 -39.00 70.06 35.09
CA ASN A 95 -40.40 70.12 35.49
C ASN A 95 -41.33 69.61 34.37
N SER A 96 -42.64 69.70 34.58
CA SER A 96 -43.67 69.34 33.59
C SER A 96 -43.61 70.16 32.29
N ASP A 97 -42.99 71.34 32.32
CA ASP A 97 -42.83 72.25 31.19
C ASP A 97 -41.45 72.10 30.51
N LEU A 98 -40.69 71.06 30.87
CA LEU A 98 -39.31 70.80 30.40
C LEU A 98 -38.29 71.90 30.75
N GLU A 99 -38.58 72.74 31.75
CA GLU A 99 -37.60 73.68 32.29
C GLU A 99 -36.67 72.96 33.26
N GLU A 100 -35.36 73.20 33.12
CA GLU A 100 -34.33 72.66 34.01
C GLU A 100 -34.46 73.27 35.41
N VAL A 101 -34.80 72.44 36.39
CA VAL A 101 -34.95 72.82 37.80
C VAL A 101 -33.66 72.59 38.57
N PHE A 102 -32.89 71.57 38.17
CA PHE A 102 -31.64 71.23 38.83
C PHE A 102 -30.70 70.51 37.86
N ASN A 103 -29.41 70.78 38.03
CA ASN A 103 -28.36 70.20 37.22
C ASN A 103 -27.07 70.13 38.02
N THR A 104 -26.46 68.94 38.07
CA THR A 104 -25.21 68.71 38.80
C THR A 104 -23.98 69.27 38.07
N ILE A 105 -24.06 69.52 36.75
CA ILE A 105 -22.95 70.03 35.93
C ILE A 105 -23.44 71.17 35.01
N PRO A 106 -22.88 72.40 35.08
CA PRO A 106 -23.39 73.59 34.39
C PRO A 106 -23.45 73.51 32.85
N GLU A 107 -22.56 72.76 32.21
CA GLU A 107 -22.55 72.53 30.77
C GLU A 107 -22.72 71.03 30.50
N PRO A 108 -23.94 70.56 30.20
CA PRO A 108 -24.16 69.18 29.82
C PRO A 108 -23.44 68.88 28.51
N PRO A 109 -22.88 67.66 28.32
CA PRO A 109 -22.58 67.21 26.97
C PRO A 109 -23.86 67.18 26.13
N ASP A 110 -23.76 67.38 24.81
CA ASP A 110 -24.90 67.28 23.88
C ASP A 110 -25.79 66.07 24.24
N PHE A 111 -27.12 66.28 24.18
CA PHE A 111 -28.24 65.34 24.43
C PHE A 111 -28.80 65.28 25.87
N PRO A 112 -30.09 64.91 26.04
CA PRO A 112 -31.11 64.70 25.00
C PRO A 112 -31.59 66.00 24.37
N THR A 113 -32.22 65.87 23.20
CA THR A 113 -33.03 66.96 22.63
C THR A 113 -34.34 67.10 23.43
N GLU A 114 -34.89 68.31 23.50
CA GLU A 114 -36.19 68.57 24.15
C GLU A 114 -37.30 67.62 23.65
N ALA A 115 -37.27 67.26 22.37
CA ALA A 115 -38.17 66.29 21.74
C ALA A 115 -38.07 64.87 22.33
N GLU A 116 -36.89 64.45 22.80
CA GLU A 116 -36.67 63.13 23.40
C GLU A 116 -37.15 63.09 24.86
N LEU A 117 -36.96 64.19 25.60
CA LEU A 117 -37.55 64.37 26.94
C LEU A 117 -39.08 64.39 26.84
N GLN A 118 -39.62 65.13 25.88
CA GLN A 118 -41.06 65.16 25.61
C GLN A 118 -41.61 63.78 25.26
N ALA A 119 -40.91 63.03 24.40
CA ALA A 119 -41.30 61.67 24.06
C ALA A 119 -41.28 60.70 25.26
N ALA A 120 -40.34 60.88 26.20
CA ALA A 120 -40.32 60.10 27.45
C ALA A 120 -41.50 60.42 28.36
N MET A 121 -41.86 61.70 28.49
CA MET A 121 -43.03 62.14 29.26
C MET A 121 -44.33 61.64 28.65
N GLU A 122 -44.52 61.80 27.34
CA GLU A 122 -45.74 61.33 26.64
C GLU A 122 -45.93 59.82 26.75
N ARG A 123 -44.84 59.05 26.68
CA ARG A 123 -44.87 57.58 26.78
C ARG A 123 -45.06 57.09 28.21
N LYS A 124 -44.91 57.95 29.22
CA LYS A 124 -44.93 57.61 30.66
C LYS A 124 -44.07 56.37 30.97
N LYS A 125 -42.95 56.24 30.27
CA LYS A 125 -42.03 55.11 30.36
C LYS A 125 -40.61 55.62 30.28
N SER A 126 -39.76 55.03 31.10
CA SER A 126 -38.35 55.36 31.09
C SER A 126 -37.72 55.02 29.73
N ILE A 127 -36.85 55.90 29.24
CA ILE A 127 -36.13 55.73 27.98
C ILE A 127 -34.64 55.59 28.29
N VAL A 128 -34.00 54.59 27.68
CA VAL A 128 -32.55 54.45 27.73
C VAL A 128 -31.95 54.96 26.43
N ASP A 129 -31.03 55.91 26.53
CA ASP A 129 -30.24 56.42 25.41
C ASP A 129 -28.83 55.82 25.43
N ASP A 130 -28.62 54.84 24.56
CA ASP A 130 -27.34 54.16 24.39
C ASP A 130 -26.51 54.71 23.21
N ARG A 131 -26.95 55.79 22.55
CA ARG A 131 -26.25 56.37 21.39
C ARG A 131 -24.81 56.75 21.71
N PHE A 132 -24.54 57.10 22.96
CA PHE A 132 -23.22 57.47 23.45
C PHE A 132 -22.47 56.36 24.19
N ASN A 133 -23.00 55.14 24.16
CA ASN A 133 -22.37 54.00 24.83
C ASN A 133 -20.97 53.71 24.26
N ALA A 134 -20.73 54.02 22.97
CA ALA A 134 -19.40 53.92 22.37
C ALA A 134 -18.38 54.93 22.93
N GLN A 135 -18.85 56.08 23.43
CA GLN A 135 -18.10 57.13 24.11
C GLN A 135 -18.02 56.89 25.63
N GLY A 136 -18.59 55.78 26.13
CA GLY A 136 -18.51 55.42 27.54
C GLY A 136 -19.58 56.07 28.42
N ARG A 137 -20.75 56.41 27.87
CA ARG A 137 -21.87 56.97 28.65
C ARG A 137 -23.23 56.44 28.18
N ILE A 138 -24.17 56.29 29.11
CA ILE A 138 -25.58 55.94 28.82
C ILE A 138 -26.46 56.97 29.52
N GLY A 139 -27.41 57.53 28.76
CA GLY A 139 -28.45 58.40 29.30
C GLY A 139 -29.67 57.61 29.71
N TYR A 140 -30.29 57.99 30.82
CA TYR A 140 -31.54 57.41 31.30
C TYR A 140 -32.52 58.52 31.62
N TYR A 141 -33.70 58.46 31.02
CA TYR A 141 -34.74 59.47 31.17
C TYR A 141 -35.92 58.82 31.89
N ASP A 142 -36.13 59.17 33.15
CA ASP A 142 -37.16 58.59 34.02
C ASP A 142 -38.28 59.60 34.30
N PRO A 143 -39.46 59.47 33.68
CA PRO A 143 -40.58 60.35 33.98
C PRO A 143 -41.06 60.12 35.43
N VAL A 144 -41.23 61.20 36.18
CA VAL A 144 -41.79 61.16 37.53
C VAL A 144 -43.30 61.13 37.42
N ILE A 145 -43.87 59.94 37.54
CA ILE A 145 -45.33 59.74 37.49
C ILE A 145 -45.91 60.01 38.88
N ALA A 146 -46.94 60.84 38.96
CA ALA A 146 -47.65 61.15 40.18
C ALA A 146 -48.31 59.90 40.77
N GLU A 147 -47.98 59.60 42.03
CA GLU A 147 -48.61 58.56 42.85
C GLU A 147 -49.57 59.20 43.87
N ASP A 148 -50.37 58.42 44.59
CA ASP A 148 -51.38 58.91 45.55
C ASP A 148 -50.82 59.96 46.53
N LYS A 149 -49.59 59.76 47.01
CA LYS A 149 -48.93 60.68 47.96
C LYS A 149 -48.52 62.02 47.33
N CYS A 150 -48.36 62.08 46.01
CA CYS A 150 -47.99 63.31 45.31
C CYS A 150 -49.12 64.35 45.34
N LEU A 151 -50.37 63.89 45.42
CA LEU A 151 -51.56 64.75 45.45
C LEU A 151 -51.68 65.57 46.75
N GLU A 152 -50.91 65.21 47.79
CA GLU A 152 -50.88 65.97 49.05
C GLU A 152 -50.23 67.36 48.87
N CYS A 153 -49.33 67.50 47.90
CA CYS A 153 -48.52 68.71 47.69
C CYS A 153 -48.59 69.26 46.25
N HIS A 154 -48.85 68.43 45.25
CA HIS A 154 -48.93 68.83 43.84
C HIS A 154 -50.39 68.79 43.35
N ASP A 155 -50.84 69.86 42.66
CA ASP A 155 -52.14 69.89 42.00
C ASP A 155 -52.11 69.05 40.72
N THR A 156 -52.33 67.75 40.88
CA THR A 156 -52.11 66.73 39.85
C THR A 156 -53.06 65.55 40.05
N GLN A 157 -53.16 64.65 39.07
CA GLN A 157 -53.87 63.39 39.19
C GLN A 157 -52.90 62.21 39.14
N VAL A 158 -53.28 61.10 39.77
CA VAL A 158 -52.50 59.86 39.70
C VAL A 158 -52.29 59.47 38.24
N GLY A 159 -51.03 59.30 37.86
CA GLY A 159 -50.63 59.00 36.49
C GLY A 159 -50.18 60.20 35.66
N ASP A 160 -50.31 61.44 36.14
CA ASP A 160 -49.72 62.62 35.49
C ASP A 160 -48.19 62.59 35.59
N VAL A 161 -47.51 63.26 34.66
CA VAL A 161 -46.04 63.36 34.68
C VAL A 161 -45.64 64.70 35.27
N LEU A 162 -45.03 64.68 36.45
CA LEU A 162 -44.61 65.86 37.20
C LEU A 162 -43.30 66.47 36.68
N GLY A 163 -42.55 65.68 35.92
CA GLY A 163 -41.25 66.06 35.40
C GLY A 163 -40.48 64.83 34.95
N ILE A 164 -39.21 65.03 34.64
CA ILE A 164 -38.32 63.95 34.22
C ILE A 164 -36.96 64.07 34.91
N VAL A 165 -36.51 62.94 35.45
CA VAL A 165 -35.15 62.80 35.97
C VAL A 165 -34.30 62.23 34.86
N GLU A 166 -33.29 63.00 34.45
CA GLU A 166 -32.25 62.50 33.60
C GLU A 166 -31.05 62.08 34.44
N THR A 167 -30.53 60.88 34.18
CA THR A 167 -29.31 60.39 34.79
C THR A 167 -28.38 59.90 33.69
N ASN A 168 -27.19 60.50 33.61
CA ASN A 168 -26.11 60.03 32.74
C ASN A 168 -25.14 59.20 33.56
N ILE A 169 -24.85 57.99 33.11
CA ILE A 169 -23.98 57.04 33.80
C ILE A 169 -22.77 56.73 32.92
N THR A 170 -21.58 56.67 33.49
CA THR A 170 -20.38 56.24 32.77
C THR A 170 -20.36 54.73 32.60
N THR A 171 -20.08 54.29 31.37
CA THR A 171 -19.81 52.88 31.05
C THR A 171 -18.33 52.65 30.75
N THR A 172 -17.47 53.65 30.97
CA THR A 172 -16.04 53.61 30.65
C THR A 172 -15.33 52.43 31.32
N ASP A 173 -15.57 52.20 32.62
CA ASP A 173 -14.96 51.06 33.33
C ASP A 173 -15.45 49.72 32.81
N LEU A 174 -16.72 49.62 32.45
CA LEU A 174 -17.27 48.42 31.82
C LEU A 174 -16.64 48.19 30.44
N LEU A 175 -16.47 49.23 29.63
CA LEU A 175 -15.81 49.12 28.32
C LEU A 175 -14.33 48.69 28.46
N VAL A 176 -13.60 49.26 29.42
CA VAL A 176 -12.19 48.90 29.68
C VAL A 176 -12.10 47.45 30.16
N GLN A 177 -12.99 47.02 31.07
CA GLN A 177 -13.06 45.64 31.53
C GLN A 177 -13.41 44.66 30.41
N THR A 178 -14.43 44.95 29.59
CA THR A 178 -14.81 44.13 28.43
C THR A 178 -13.67 44.05 27.41
N LYS A 179 -12.99 45.15 27.11
CA LYS A 179 -11.81 45.16 26.21
C LYS A 179 -10.67 44.32 26.77
N ARG A 180 -10.36 44.44 28.07
CA ARG A 180 -9.32 43.65 28.75
C ARG A 180 -9.64 42.16 28.71
N ASN A 181 -10.87 41.79 29.07
CA ASN A 181 -11.33 40.40 29.05
C ASN A 181 -11.30 39.84 27.62
N THR A 182 -11.78 40.60 26.62
CA THR A 182 -11.75 40.18 25.21
C THR A 182 -10.31 39.99 24.73
N THR A 183 -9.38 40.89 25.06
CA THR A 183 -7.97 40.78 24.68
C THR A 183 -7.31 39.57 25.34
N MET A 184 -7.57 39.33 26.63
CA MET A 184 -7.08 38.17 27.36
C MET A 184 -7.63 36.85 26.76
N LEU A 185 -8.91 36.82 26.41
CA LEU A 185 -9.56 35.70 25.74
C LEU A 185 -8.92 35.40 24.37
N ILE A 186 -8.64 36.44 23.56
CA ILE A 186 -7.93 36.28 22.27
C ILE A 186 -6.54 35.69 22.50
N ALA A 187 -5.79 36.21 23.48
CA ALA A 187 -4.45 35.74 23.78
C ALA A 187 -4.45 34.27 24.21
N ILE A 188 -5.38 33.87 25.10
CA ILE A 188 -5.55 32.48 25.54
C ILE A 188 -5.91 31.58 24.35
N ALA A 189 -6.84 32.00 23.49
CA ALA A 189 -7.22 31.24 22.30
C ALA A 189 -6.04 31.04 21.34
N GLY A 190 -5.21 32.06 21.15
CA GLY A 190 -3.98 31.97 20.35
C GLY A 190 -2.98 30.96 20.92
N VAL A 191 -2.76 30.96 22.24
CA VAL A 191 -1.90 29.99 22.91
C VAL A 191 -2.45 28.57 22.77
N ILE A 192 -3.75 28.36 23.01
CA ILE A 192 -4.40 27.05 22.84
C ILE A 192 -4.25 26.55 21.40
N LEU A 193 -4.44 27.41 20.40
CA LEU A 193 -4.29 27.04 18.99
C LEU A 193 -2.86 26.58 18.67
N ILE A 194 -1.84 27.30 19.17
CA ILE A 194 -0.44 26.94 18.94
C ILE A 194 -0.09 25.63 19.64
N LEU A 195 -0.48 25.46 20.91
CA LEU A 195 -0.18 24.26 21.68
C LEU A 195 -0.87 23.02 21.10
N THR A 196 -2.18 23.10 20.85
CA THR A 196 -2.95 21.99 20.28
C THR A 196 -2.51 21.69 18.85
N GLY A 197 -2.34 22.71 18.00
CA GLY A 197 -1.87 22.55 16.63
C GLY A 197 -0.46 21.96 16.53
N GLY A 198 0.46 22.45 17.35
CA GLY A 198 1.84 21.93 17.42
C GLY A 198 1.89 20.48 17.91
N THR A 199 1.16 20.16 18.97
CA THR A 199 1.07 18.81 19.53
C THR A 199 0.50 17.84 18.51
N LEU A 200 -0.61 18.21 17.86
CA LEU A 200 -1.28 17.39 16.86
C LEU A 200 -0.41 17.18 15.61
N TYR A 201 0.32 18.21 15.18
CA TYR A 201 1.30 18.09 14.10
C TYR A 201 2.39 17.05 14.43
N VAL A 202 2.97 17.09 15.63
CA VAL A 202 4.00 16.14 16.06
C VAL A 202 3.44 14.72 16.14
N LEU A 203 2.24 14.55 16.72
CA LEU A 203 1.59 13.24 16.85
C LEU A 203 1.29 12.63 15.47
N ILE A 204 0.66 13.37 14.56
CA ILE A 204 0.37 12.88 13.20
C ILE A 204 1.65 12.54 12.45
N LYS A 205 2.68 13.40 12.57
CA LYS A 205 3.97 13.15 11.92
C LYS A 205 4.58 11.84 12.41
N LYS A 206 4.56 11.59 13.71
CA LYS A 206 5.20 10.42 14.34
C LYS A 206 4.38 9.14 14.18
N MET A 207 3.06 9.22 14.30
CA MET A 207 2.16 8.06 14.34
C MET A 207 1.66 7.62 12.96
N VAL A 208 1.50 8.55 12.02
CA VAL A 208 0.90 8.24 10.70
C VAL A 208 1.92 8.45 9.58
N VAL A 209 2.49 9.65 9.50
CA VAL A 209 3.31 10.03 8.35
C VAL A 209 4.64 9.27 8.32
N SER A 210 5.35 9.19 9.45
CA SER A 210 6.66 8.52 9.49
C SER A 210 6.56 7.02 9.18
N PRO A 211 5.62 6.24 9.73
CA PRO A 211 5.40 4.84 9.35
C PRO A 211 5.09 4.64 7.86
N ILE A 212 4.19 5.45 7.29
CA ILE A 212 3.84 5.35 5.87
C ILE A 212 5.07 5.61 4.98
N VAL A 213 5.92 6.56 5.38
CA VAL A 213 7.16 6.86 4.67
C VAL A 213 8.14 5.70 4.79
N ALA A 214 8.32 5.12 5.97
CA ALA A 214 9.19 3.96 6.16
C ALA A 214 8.76 2.79 5.27
N VAL A 215 7.45 2.47 5.24
CA VAL A 215 6.91 1.43 4.35
C VAL A 215 7.17 1.77 2.88
N SER A 216 6.87 3.01 2.47
CA SER A 216 7.10 3.45 1.09
C SER A 216 8.57 3.39 0.69
N ASP A 217 9.49 3.76 1.58
CA ASP A 217 10.93 3.77 1.30
C ASP A 217 11.47 2.34 1.21
N SER A 218 11.05 1.42 2.10
CA SER A 218 11.44 0.00 2.01
C SER A 218 10.90 -0.67 0.74
N VAL A 219 9.65 -0.43 0.36
CA VAL A 219 9.09 -0.98 -0.88
C VAL A 219 9.80 -0.39 -2.10
N LYS A 220 10.14 0.90 -2.08
CA LYS A 220 10.92 1.54 -3.14
C LYS A 220 12.32 0.96 -3.24
N ASP A 221 12.98 0.68 -2.12
CA ASP A 221 14.31 0.07 -2.10
C ASP A 221 14.29 -1.34 -2.70
N ILE A 222 13.29 -2.15 -2.35
CA ILE A 222 13.06 -3.47 -2.96
C ILE A 222 12.81 -3.36 -4.47
N ALA A 223 12.05 -2.35 -4.91
CA ALA A 223 11.65 -2.19 -6.30
C ALA A 223 12.71 -1.55 -7.21
N THR A 224 13.59 -0.69 -6.66
CA THR A 224 14.54 0.11 -7.46
C THR A 224 16.00 -0.13 -7.12
N GLY A 225 16.30 -0.69 -5.94
CA GLY A 225 17.63 -1.09 -5.54
C GLY A 225 18.02 -2.45 -6.13
N GLU A 226 18.92 -3.16 -5.44
CA GLU A 226 19.37 -4.50 -5.84
C GLU A 226 18.36 -5.61 -5.54
N GLY A 227 17.16 -5.25 -5.05
CA GLY A 227 16.14 -6.20 -4.63
C GLY A 227 16.55 -6.98 -3.39
N ASP A 228 17.18 -6.32 -2.40
CA ASP A 228 17.51 -6.95 -1.13
C ASP A 228 16.24 -7.34 -0.36
N LEU A 229 15.85 -8.60 -0.53
CA LEU A 229 14.68 -9.18 0.13
C LEU A 229 14.95 -9.53 1.60
N THR A 230 16.16 -9.32 2.13
CA THR A 230 16.46 -9.59 3.55
C THR A 230 15.94 -8.50 4.48
N ALA A 231 15.68 -7.31 3.96
CA ALA A 231 15.06 -6.22 4.69
C ALA A 231 13.66 -6.63 5.22
N ARG A 232 13.33 -6.14 6.41
CA ARG A 232 12.03 -6.33 7.07
C ARG A 232 11.49 -5.01 7.57
N LEU A 233 10.18 -4.84 7.48
CA LEU A 233 9.47 -3.69 8.01
C LEU A 233 9.30 -3.85 9.51
N ALA A 234 10.29 -3.41 10.29
CA ALA A 234 10.27 -3.44 11.77
C ALA A 234 9.27 -2.44 12.40
N LEU A 235 8.06 -2.33 11.85
CA LEU A 235 7.02 -1.43 12.32
C LEU A 235 6.27 -2.06 13.50
N ARG A 236 6.56 -1.64 14.73
CA ARG A 236 5.95 -2.17 15.96
C ARG A 236 4.56 -1.63 16.27
N SER A 237 3.84 -1.12 15.26
CA SER A 237 2.49 -0.59 15.48
C SER A 237 1.48 -1.73 15.63
N ARG A 238 0.41 -1.52 16.39
CA ARG A 238 -0.70 -2.48 16.58
C ARG A 238 -1.96 -2.08 15.83
N ASP A 239 -1.81 -1.17 14.88
CA ASP A 239 -2.88 -0.63 14.02
C ASP A 239 -2.78 -1.20 12.60
N GLU A 240 -3.59 -0.68 11.69
CA GLU A 240 -3.65 -1.09 10.29
C GLU A 240 -2.31 -0.90 9.56
N LEU A 241 -1.45 0.03 10.01
CA LEU A 241 -0.12 0.22 9.44
C LEU A 241 0.84 -0.89 9.88
N GLY A 242 0.71 -1.35 11.13
CA GLY A 242 1.42 -2.54 11.63
C GLY A 242 1.00 -3.81 10.89
N GLU A 243 -0.31 -3.98 10.67
CA GLU A 243 -0.84 -5.11 9.90
C GLU A 243 -0.34 -5.09 8.44
N LEU A 244 -0.38 -3.92 7.78
CA LEU A 244 0.15 -3.74 6.44
C LEU A 244 1.64 -4.10 6.36
N ALA A 245 2.45 -3.67 7.32
CA ALA A 245 3.86 -4.02 7.40
C ALA A 245 4.05 -5.55 7.50
N GLY A 246 3.26 -6.24 8.33
CA GLY A 246 3.30 -7.69 8.46
C GLY A 246 2.92 -8.43 7.17
N TRP A 247 1.91 -7.94 6.43
CA TRP A 247 1.54 -8.50 5.13
C TRP A 247 2.64 -8.31 4.07
N ILE A 248 3.33 -7.16 4.08
CA ILE A 248 4.46 -6.93 3.18
C ILE A 248 5.64 -7.86 3.54
N ASP A 249 5.97 -8.02 4.82
CA ASP A 249 7.02 -8.95 5.25
C ASP A 249 6.72 -10.40 4.82
N THR A 250 5.46 -10.82 4.94
CA THR A 250 4.99 -12.14 4.47
C THR A 250 5.14 -12.28 2.95
N PHE A 251 4.86 -11.21 2.20
CA PHE A 251 5.04 -11.20 0.75
C PHE A 251 6.53 -11.31 0.37
N ILE A 252 7.40 -10.57 1.05
CA ILE A 252 8.86 -10.63 0.87
C ILE A 252 9.38 -12.05 1.17
N GLU A 253 8.92 -12.67 2.25
CA GLU A 253 9.29 -14.05 2.61
C GLU A 253 8.90 -15.05 1.50
N LYS A 254 7.70 -14.92 0.93
CA LYS A 254 7.29 -15.76 -0.21
C LYS A 254 8.19 -15.55 -1.42
N LEU A 255 8.59 -14.32 -1.73
CA LEU A 255 9.53 -14.04 -2.82
C LEU A 255 10.90 -14.66 -2.55
N GLN A 256 11.44 -14.56 -1.33
CA GLN A 256 12.72 -15.20 -0.96
C GLN A 256 12.67 -16.71 -1.13
N ASN A 257 11.57 -17.35 -0.74
CA ASN A 257 11.37 -18.79 -0.90
C ASN A 257 11.33 -19.19 -2.38
N ILE A 258 10.69 -18.39 -3.24
CA ILE A 258 10.70 -18.60 -4.69
C ILE A 258 12.11 -18.47 -5.24
N MET A 259 12.86 -17.42 -4.87
CA MET A 259 14.24 -17.21 -5.33
C MET A 259 15.18 -18.34 -4.88
N THR A 260 15.01 -18.84 -3.67
CA THR A 260 15.76 -20.00 -3.16
C THR A 260 15.49 -21.26 -3.98
N LYS A 261 14.22 -21.51 -4.34
CA LYS A 261 13.85 -22.64 -5.20
C LYS A 261 14.42 -22.49 -6.60
N ILE A 262 14.36 -21.29 -7.19
CA ILE A 262 14.97 -21.01 -8.50
C ILE A 262 16.48 -21.28 -8.46
N LYS A 263 17.19 -20.78 -7.44
CA LYS A 263 18.63 -21.04 -7.27
C LYS A 263 18.94 -22.53 -7.19
N ALA A 264 18.16 -23.28 -6.40
CA ALA A 264 18.32 -24.73 -6.29
C ALA A 264 18.09 -25.44 -7.63
N SER A 265 17.02 -25.08 -8.36
CA SER A 265 16.73 -25.63 -9.69
C SER A 265 17.83 -25.29 -10.71
N SER A 266 18.35 -24.06 -10.72
CA SER A 266 19.48 -23.69 -11.57
C SER A 266 20.74 -24.50 -11.26
N GLY A 267 21.00 -24.81 -9.98
CA GLY A 267 22.09 -25.70 -9.58
C GLY A 267 21.92 -27.13 -10.10
N LEU A 268 20.70 -27.68 -10.01
CA LEU A 268 20.40 -29.00 -10.58
C LEU A 268 20.60 -29.04 -12.09
N VAL A 269 20.18 -27.99 -12.80
CA VAL A 269 20.42 -27.85 -14.25
C VAL A 269 21.91 -27.79 -14.57
N GLY A 270 22.69 -27.03 -13.78
CA GLY A 270 24.15 -26.97 -13.92
C GLY A 270 24.81 -28.35 -13.76
N ASN A 271 24.45 -29.08 -12.71
CA ASN A 271 24.98 -30.44 -12.47
C ASN A 271 24.57 -31.41 -13.60
N ALA A 272 23.33 -31.34 -14.08
CA ALA A 272 22.87 -32.17 -15.19
C ALA A 272 23.64 -31.87 -16.48
N ALA A 273 23.94 -30.60 -16.76
CA ALA A 273 24.75 -30.21 -17.90
C ALA A 273 26.18 -30.78 -17.80
N GLU A 274 26.80 -30.75 -16.61
CA GLU A 274 28.12 -31.36 -16.39
C GLU A 274 28.12 -32.88 -16.61
N GLN A 275 27.09 -33.58 -16.12
CA GLN A 275 26.93 -35.02 -16.36
C GLN A 275 26.75 -35.35 -17.85
N ILE A 276 26.00 -34.52 -18.59
CA ILE A 276 25.85 -34.68 -20.05
C ILE A 276 27.18 -34.49 -20.76
N THR A 277 27.99 -33.51 -20.36
CA THR A 277 29.34 -33.30 -20.92
C THR A 277 30.21 -34.53 -20.72
N LEU A 278 30.28 -35.05 -19.48
CA LEU A 278 31.05 -36.26 -19.17
C LEU A 278 30.57 -37.49 -19.96
N ALA A 279 29.26 -37.68 -20.05
CA ALA A 279 28.68 -38.77 -20.83
C ALA A 279 28.99 -38.63 -22.33
N SER A 280 29.04 -37.40 -22.84
CA SER A 280 29.40 -37.12 -24.24
C SER A 280 30.87 -37.40 -24.52
N GLU A 281 31.77 -37.08 -23.60
CA GLU A 281 33.20 -37.43 -23.69
C GLU A 281 33.39 -38.96 -23.69
N GLN A 282 32.73 -39.67 -22.77
CA GLN A 282 32.78 -41.13 -22.72
C GLN A 282 32.21 -41.76 -24.00
N LEU A 283 31.13 -41.20 -24.54
CA LEU A 283 30.56 -41.66 -25.81
C LEU A 283 31.53 -41.44 -26.97
N ALA A 284 32.24 -40.31 -27.01
CA ALA A 284 33.26 -40.04 -28.03
C ALA A 284 34.39 -41.06 -27.97
N THR A 285 34.91 -41.38 -26.77
CA THR A 285 35.92 -42.43 -26.60
C THR A 285 35.40 -43.80 -27.01
N GLY A 286 34.17 -44.16 -26.62
CA GLY A 286 33.55 -45.42 -27.05
C GLY A 286 33.35 -45.52 -28.57
N ALA A 287 33.04 -44.40 -29.22
CA ALA A 287 32.93 -44.33 -30.68
C ALA A 287 34.30 -44.55 -31.37
N GLU A 288 35.39 -44.01 -30.80
CA GLU A 288 36.75 -44.28 -31.28
C GLU A 288 37.11 -45.76 -31.14
N GLU A 289 36.83 -46.39 -29.99
CA GLU A 289 37.06 -47.84 -29.79
C GLU A 289 36.25 -48.68 -30.78
N GLN A 290 34.99 -48.34 -31.01
CA GLN A 290 34.14 -49.02 -31.98
C GLN A 290 34.67 -48.88 -33.41
N GLN A 291 35.26 -47.73 -33.75
CA GLN A 291 35.93 -47.53 -35.04
C GLN A 291 37.14 -48.47 -35.21
N TYR A 292 37.95 -48.66 -34.17
CA TYR A 292 39.06 -49.62 -34.19
C TYR A 292 38.59 -51.06 -34.36
N GLN A 293 37.54 -51.46 -33.62
CA GLN A 293 36.96 -52.80 -33.75
C GLN A 293 36.39 -53.06 -35.14
N LEU A 294 35.73 -52.06 -35.74
CA LEU A 294 35.23 -52.16 -37.11
C LEU A 294 36.36 -52.31 -38.13
N ALA A 295 37.50 -51.63 -37.92
CA ALA A 295 38.67 -51.81 -38.77
C ALA A 295 39.22 -53.24 -38.67
N GLU A 296 39.32 -53.80 -37.46
CA GLU A 296 39.75 -55.18 -37.24
C GLU A 296 38.81 -56.20 -37.90
N VAL A 297 37.48 -56.01 -37.74
CA VAL A 297 36.48 -56.86 -38.41
C VAL A 297 36.60 -56.75 -39.93
N SER A 298 36.86 -55.56 -40.48
CA SER A 298 37.09 -55.39 -41.91
C SER A 298 38.30 -56.21 -42.37
N THR A 299 39.43 -56.12 -41.64
CA THR A 299 40.63 -56.90 -41.94
C THR A 299 40.36 -58.40 -41.87
N ALA A 300 39.71 -58.88 -40.81
CA ALA A 300 39.34 -60.29 -40.67
C ALA A 300 38.42 -60.77 -41.81
N THR A 301 37.52 -59.91 -42.28
CA THR A 301 36.64 -60.21 -43.42
C THR A 301 37.44 -60.32 -44.72
N GLU A 302 38.46 -59.49 -44.90
CA GLU A 302 39.38 -59.52 -46.05
C GLU A 302 40.23 -60.79 -46.07
N GLU A 303 40.76 -61.18 -44.90
CA GLU A 303 41.48 -62.45 -44.71
C GLU A 303 40.56 -63.66 -44.96
N MET A 304 39.32 -63.62 -44.44
CA MET A 304 38.33 -64.67 -44.65
C MET A 304 37.97 -64.82 -46.14
N SER A 305 37.80 -63.72 -46.86
CA SER A 305 37.58 -63.73 -48.31
C SER A 305 38.75 -64.41 -49.05
N SER A 306 39.98 -64.09 -48.65
CA SER A 306 41.19 -64.70 -49.20
C SER A 306 41.27 -66.22 -48.92
N MET A 307 40.94 -66.64 -47.69
CA MET A 307 40.86 -68.06 -47.33
C MET A 307 39.79 -68.81 -48.11
N ILE A 308 38.62 -68.21 -48.35
CA ILE A 308 37.55 -68.80 -49.17
C ILE A 308 38.03 -69.00 -50.61
N LEU A 309 38.73 -68.01 -51.19
CA LEU A 309 39.30 -68.14 -52.54
C LEU A 309 40.34 -69.26 -52.62
N GLU A 310 41.22 -69.36 -51.64
CA GLU A 310 42.23 -70.42 -51.59
C GLU A 310 41.61 -71.82 -51.36
N SER A 311 40.59 -71.92 -50.50
CA SER A 311 39.83 -73.16 -50.29
C SER A 311 39.11 -73.60 -51.57
N SER A 312 38.52 -72.67 -52.30
CA SER A 312 37.90 -72.92 -53.61
C SER A 312 38.93 -73.46 -54.63
N ARG A 313 40.11 -72.83 -54.69
CA ARG A 313 41.23 -73.28 -55.54
C ARG A 313 41.69 -74.70 -55.17
N SER A 314 41.89 -74.97 -53.88
CA SER A 314 42.31 -76.29 -53.37
C SER A 314 41.28 -77.39 -53.66
N THR A 315 39.99 -77.06 -53.51
CA THR A 315 38.88 -77.95 -53.88
C THR A 315 38.91 -78.25 -55.38
N GLY A 316 39.15 -77.24 -56.23
CA GLY A 316 39.34 -77.42 -57.68
C GLY A 316 40.52 -78.34 -58.02
N ALA A 317 41.67 -78.18 -57.36
CA ALA A 317 42.85 -79.03 -57.56
C ALA A 317 42.61 -80.48 -57.09
N THR A 318 41.86 -80.64 -56.00
CA THR A 318 41.45 -81.95 -55.47
C THR A 318 40.51 -82.65 -56.44
N GLN A 319 39.52 -81.93 -57.00
CA GLN A 319 38.63 -82.47 -58.03
C GLN A 319 39.40 -82.94 -59.28
N GLN A 320 40.39 -82.16 -59.74
CA GLN A 320 41.24 -82.54 -60.87
C GLN A 320 42.07 -83.81 -60.56
N SER A 321 42.58 -83.93 -59.34
CA SER A 321 43.34 -85.10 -58.90
C SER A 321 42.46 -86.34 -58.81
N ALA A 322 41.23 -86.20 -58.29
CA ALA A 322 40.24 -87.26 -58.24
C ALA A 322 39.84 -87.75 -59.64
N ASN A 323 39.65 -86.83 -60.59
CA ASN A 323 39.38 -87.17 -61.99
C ASN A 323 40.56 -87.96 -62.60
N SER A 324 41.80 -87.50 -62.40
CA SER A 324 43.01 -88.22 -62.88
C SER A 324 43.16 -89.62 -62.28
N ALA A 325 42.83 -89.78 -60.99
CA ALA A 325 42.84 -91.08 -60.32
C ALA A 325 41.76 -92.02 -60.88
N ASN A 326 40.56 -91.50 -61.16
CA ASN A 326 39.48 -92.25 -61.79
C ASN A 326 39.87 -92.72 -63.20
N ASP A 327 40.49 -91.86 -64.01
CA ASP A 327 40.98 -92.22 -65.34
C ASP A 327 42.05 -93.32 -65.28
N SER A 328 42.99 -93.20 -64.33
CA SER A 328 44.01 -94.21 -64.09
C SER A 328 43.41 -95.55 -63.66
N ALA A 329 42.41 -95.54 -62.78
CA ALA A 329 41.69 -96.73 -62.36
C ALA A 329 40.93 -97.38 -63.53
N GLN A 330 40.35 -96.58 -64.43
CA GLN A 330 39.69 -97.07 -65.64
C GLN A 330 40.69 -97.74 -66.60
N GLN A 331 41.85 -97.11 -66.83
CA GLN A 331 42.94 -97.71 -67.64
C GLN A 331 43.45 -99.01 -67.01
N GLY A 332 43.61 -99.04 -65.69
CA GLY A 332 43.97 -100.24 -64.93
C GLY A 332 42.92 -101.36 -65.10
N ARG A 333 41.63 -101.02 -65.00
CA ARG A 333 40.53 -101.96 -65.26
C ARG A 333 40.60 -102.56 -66.66
N GLU A 334 40.86 -101.74 -67.68
CA GLU A 334 41.03 -102.24 -69.05
C GLU A 334 42.24 -103.17 -69.20
N ALA A 335 43.36 -102.86 -68.54
CA ALA A 335 44.54 -103.73 -68.53
C ALA A 335 44.23 -105.10 -67.88
N VAL A 336 43.50 -105.12 -66.77
CA VAL A 336 43.03 -106.36 -66.12
C VAL A 336 42.10 -107.15 -67.04
N ILE A 337 41.15 -106.51 -67.73
CA ILE A 337 40.26 -107.17 -68.70
C ILE A 337 41.08 -107.79 -69.85
N ARG A 338 42.10 -107.08 -70.36
CA ARG A 338 43.01 -107.63 -71.39
C ARG A 338 43.80 -108.83 -70.86
N ALA A 339 44.30 -108.76 -69.62
CA ALA A 339 45.00 -109.87 -69.00
C ALA A 339 44.10 -111.11 -68.82
N LEU A 340 42.84 -110.93 -68.39
CA LEU A 340 41.86 -112.01 -68.29
C LEU A 340 41.60 -112.69 -69.64
N LYS A 341 41.37 -111.91 -70.71
CA LYS A 341 41.24 -112.46 -72.08
C LYS A 341 42.50 -113.22 -72.52
N GLY A 342 43.68 -112.71 -72.16
CA GLY A 342 44.95 -113.39 -72.38
C GLY A 342 45.00 -114.74 -71.66
N MET A 343 44.60 -114.79 -70.39
CA MET A 343 44.52 -116.03 -69.61
C MET A 343 43.52 -117.02 -70.20
N GLU A 344 42.33 -116.58 -70.63
CA GLU A 344 41.35 -117.45 -71.32
C GLU A 344 41.93 -118.07 -72.59
N SER A 345 42.66 -117.27 -73.39
CA SER A 345 43.37 -117.76 -74.58
C SER A 345 44.43 -118.80 -74.23
N VAL A 346 45.23 -118.55 -73.19
CA VAL A 346 46.21 -119.53 -72.68
C VAL A 346 45.52 -120.81 -72.20
N THR A 347 44.42 -120.72 -71.45
CA THR A 347 43.65 -121.88 -71.02
C THR A 347 43.12 -122.68 -72.21
N SER A 348 42.63 -122.01 -73.26
CA SER A 348 42.19 -122.65 -74.50
C SER A 348 43.35 -123.38 -75.22
N LEU A 349 44.51 -122.73 -75.36
CA LEU A 349 45.71 -123.32 -75.95
C LEU A 349 46.19 -124.54 -75.17
N VAL A 350 46.20 -124.47 -73.84
CA VAL A 350 46.54 -125.60 -72.97
C VAL A 350 45.56 -126.77 -73.16
N LYS A 351 44.26 -126.49 -73.29
CA LYS A 351 43.24 -127.51 -73.57
C LYS A 351 43.42 -128.14 -74.95
N GLU A 352 43.70 -127.35 -75.98
CA GLU A 352 44.00 -127.86 -77.33
C GLU A 352 45.27 -128.72 -77.34
N ALA A 353 46.33 -128.27 -76.67
CA ALA A 353 47.57 -129.02 -76.52
C ALA A 353 47.33 -130.37 -75.80
N SER A 354 46.54 -130.37 -74.73
CA SER A 354 46.14 -131.58 -74.01
C SER A 354 45.35 -132.54 -74.90
N LEU A 355 44.43 -132.04 -75.74
CA LEU A 355 43.71 -132.86 -76.72
C LEU A 355 44.65 -133.47 -77.78
N LYS A 356 45.62 -132.71 -78.29
CA LYS A 356 46.62 -133.22 -79.24
C LYS A 356 47.53 -134.26 -78.61
N ILE A 357 47.91 -134.08 -77.35
CA ILE A 357 48.68 -135.08 -76.58
C ILE A 357 47.84 -136.36 -76.42
N GLY A 358 46.57 -136.26 -76.03
CA GLY A 358 45.68 -137.44 -75.95
C GLY A 358 45.43 -138.12 -77.30
N ALA A 359 45.34 -137.36 -78.39
CA ALA A 359 45.25 -137.92 -79.74
C ALA A 359 46.56 -138.62 -80.16
N LEU A 360 47.72 -138.12 -79.72
CA LEU A 360 49.02 -138.74 -79.94
C LEU A 360 49.18 -140.03 -79.12
N GLU A 361 48.70 -140.03 -77.88
CA GLU A 361 48.60 -141.23 -77.02
C GLU A 361 47.77 -142.30 -77.72
N SER A 362 46.55 -141.98 -78.15
CA SER A 362 45.69 -142.93 -78.87
C SER A 362 46.32 -143.47 -80.17
N ARG A 363 47.01 -142.62 -80.94
CA ARG A 363 47.77 -143.08 -82.12
C ARG A 363 48.97 -143.96 -81.76
N SER A 364 49.58 -143.73 -80.60
CA SER A 364 50.69 -144.54 -80.11
C SER A 364 50.20 -145.91 -79.63
N ASP A 365 49.02 -145.97 -79.01
CA ASP A 365 48.33 -147.22 -78.67
C ASP A 365 47.93 -148.02 -79.91
N GLU A 366 47.42 -147.36 -80.96
CA GLU A 366 47.10 -147.99 -82.26
C GLU A 366 48.35 -148.62 -82.91
N ILE A 367 49.52 -147.96 -82.81
CA ILE A 367 50.80 -148.53 -83.24
C ILE A 367 51.19 -149.71 -82.35
N GLY A 368 50.96 -149.61 -81.03
CA GLY A 368 51.16 -150.72 -80.09
C GLY A 368 50.33 -151.95 -80.43
N GLU A 369 49.05 -151.77 -80.80
CA GLU A 369 48.14 -152.84 -81.20
C GLU A 369 48.56 -153.50 -82.52
N VAL A 370 49.04 -152.72 -83.49
CA VAL A 370 49.62 -153.24 -84.74
C VAL A 370 50.89 -154.06 -84.47
N ILE A 371 51.75 -153.65 -83.52
CA ILE A 371 52.92 -154.45 -83.13
C ILE A 371 52.49 -155.77 -82.50
N GLN A 372 51.42 -155.79 -81.70
CA GLN A 372 50.90 -157.02 -81.09
C GLN A 372 50.36 -158.02 -82.13
N VAL A 373 49.78 -157.55 -83.23
CA VAL A 373 49.27 -158.42 -84.33
C VAL A 373 50.40 -158.93 -85.25
N ILE A 374 51.58 -158.31 -85.24
CA ILE A 374 52.74 -158.77 -86.02
C ILE A 374 53.52 -159.87 -85.26
N ASP A 375 53.32 -160.00 -83.95
CA ASP A 375 54.01 -160.95 -83.07
C ASP A 375 53.22 -162.26 -82.81
N ASP A 376 52.06 -162.46 -83.45
CA ASP A 376 51.28 -163.72 -83.51
C ASP A 376 51.19 -164.23 -84.97
#